data_AF-A0A1C2ARX4-F1
#
_entry.id   AF-A0A1C2ARX4-F1
#
_cell.length_a   1.000
_cell.length_b   1.000
_cell.length_c   1.000
_cell.angle_alpha   90.00
_cell.angle_beta   90.00
_cell.angle_gamma   90.00
#
_symmetry.space_group_name_H-M   'P 1'
#
loop_
_entity.id
_entity.type
_entity.pdbx_description
1 polymer ?
#
loop_
_entity_poly.entity_id
_entity_poly.type
_entity_poly.pdbx_seq_one_letter_code
_entity_poly.pdbx_strand_id
1 'polypeptide(L)'
;ENEITEQSWSKTAHVSRKCYLVNNGPGTETDEPSSGLSEEIEKSGFTMEQSEEGYKNFTVIQCNIESIEWLYLAAKGHRRARFDISNNKQNWLVP
;
A
#
# COMPACT_ATOMS: atom_id res chain seq x y z
N GLU A 1 15.13 3.61 14.89
CA GLU A 1 14.07 4.01 13.94
C GLU A 1 14.20 3.16 12.68
N ASN A 2 13.14 3.04 11.89
CA ASN A 2 13.12 2.20 10.69
C ASN A 2 13.36 3.08 9.44
N GLU A 3 14.54 2.96 8.83
CA GLU A 3 14.94 3.79 7.68
C GLU A 3 14.01 3.61 6.46
N ILE A 4 13.45 2.40 6.27
CA ILE A 4 12.58 2.10 5.13
C ILE A 4 11.25 2.85 5.25
N THR A 5 10.68 2.89 6.47
CA THR A 5 9.44 3.62 6.71
C THR A 5 9.65 5.12 6.60
N GLU A 6 10.78 5.64 7.09
CA GLU A 6 11.11 7.06 7.01
C GLU A 6 11.33 7.53 5.56
N GLN A 7 12.09 6.77 4.77
CA GLN A 7 12.29 7.06 3.36
C GLN A 7 11.00 6.95 2.53
N SER A 8 10.11 6.03 2.88
CA SER A 8 8.82 5.89 2.20
C SER A 8 7.86 7.01 2.60
N TRP A 9 7.86 7.40 3.87
CA TRP A 9 7.04 8.49 4.40
C TRP A 9 7.45 9.84 3.80
N SER A 10 8.75 10.14 3.73
CA SER A 10 9.26 11.36 3.08
C SER A 10 8.88 11.47 1.60
N LYS A 11 8.69 10.34 0.90
CA LYS A 11 8.20 10.28 -0.49
C LYS A 11 6.68 10.27 -0.60
N THR A 12 5.96 10.06 0.50
CA THR A 12 4.49 10.03 0.51
C THR A 12 3.97 11.45 0.30
N ALA A 13 3.21 11.63 -0.77
CA ALA A 13 2.64 12.92 -1.14
C ALA A 13 1.82 13.51 0.03
N HIS A 14 1.93 14.83 0.22
CA HIS A 14 1.26 15.56 1.31
C HIS A 14 -0.20 15.15 1.48
N VAL A 15 -0.98 15.20 0.40
CA VAL A 15 -2.41 14.86 0.41
C VAL A 15 -2.70 13.41 0.82
N SER A 16 -1.81 12.47 0.52
CA SER A 16 -1.96 11.05 0.89
C SER A 16 -1.74 10.80 2.38
N ARG A 17 -1.01 11.70 3.06
CA ARG A 17 -0.78 11.62 4.50
C ARG A 17 -2.07 11.87 5.31
N LYS A 18 -3.09 12.49 4.70
CA LYS A 18 -4.41 12.73 5.29
C LYS A 18 -5.03 11.46 5.86
N CYS A 19 -4.87 10.31 5.19
CA CYS A 19 -5.43 9.03 5.62
C CYS A 19 -4.87 8.52 6.96
N TYR A 20 -3.74 9.06 7.41
CA TYR A 20 -3.08 8.67 8.65
C TYR A 20 -3.38 9.62 9.82
N LEU A 21 -4.14 10.69 9.58
CA LEU A 21 -4.58 11.68 10.57
C LEU A 21 -5.99 11.41 11.11
N VAL A 22 -6.53 10.22 10.86
CA VAL A 22 -7.85 9.82 11.38
C VAL A 22 -7.80 9.61 12.89
N ASN A 23 -8.86 10.03 13.57
CA ASN A 23 -9.03 9.85 15.02
C ASN A 23 -9.25 8.38 15.38
N ASN A 24 -10.03 7.69 14.55
CA ASN A 24 -10.41 6.28 14.71
C ASN A 24 -9.90 5.48 13.51
N GLY A 25 -9.37 4.28 13.77
CA GLY A 25 -8.84 3.40 12.74
C GLY A 25 -9.91 2.92 11.75
N PRO A 26 -9.50 2.47 10.55
CA PRO A 26 -10.43 1.94 9.55
C PRO A 26 -11.23 0.74 10.11
N GLY A 27 -12.53 0.72 9.85
CA GLY A 27 -13.44 -0.32 10.34
C GLY A 27 -14.04 -0.05 11.74
N THR A 28 -13.67 1.06 12.40
CA THR A 28 -14.35 1.50 13.63
C THR A 28 -15.81 1.83 13.35
N GLU A 29 -16.73 1.30 14.16
CA GLU A 29 -18.16 1.61 14.07
C GLU A 29 -18.45 3.07 14.48
N THR A 30 -19.38 3.71 13.77
CA THR A 30 -19.85 5.07 14.08
C THR A 30 -21.36 5.13 13.92
N ASP A 31 -22.02 5.91 14.79
CA ASP A 31 -23.48 6.11 14.72
C ASP A 31 -23.89 6.96 13.52
N GLU A 32 -23.00 7.86 13.08
CA GLU A 32 -23.21 8.79 11.97
C GLU A 32 -22.15 8.62 10.88
N PRO A 33 -22.45 9.01 9.61
CA PRO A 33 -21.46 9.00 8.54
C PRO A 33 -20.24 9.87 8.89
N SER A 34 -19.04 9.31 8.79
CA SER A 34 -17.80 10.00 9.12
C SER A 34 -16.66 9.61 8.17
N SER A 35 -15.76 10.55 7.89
CA SER A 35 -14.47 10.25 7.26
C SER A 35 -13.41 9.75 8.26
N GLY A 36 -13.69 9.85 9.56
CA GLY A 36 -12.74 9.59 10.64
C GLY A 36 -11.80 10.76 10.95
N LEU A 37 -11.85 11.86 10.20
CA LEU A 37 -11.01 13.05 10.42
C LEU A 37 -11.67 14.07 11.34
N SER A 38 -10.88 15.01 11.86
CA SER A 38 -11.42 16.19 12.53
C SER A 38 -12.06 17.16 11.52
N GLU A 39 -13.09 17.89 11.96
CA GLU A 39 -13.74 18.91 11.12
C GLU A 39 -12.76 19.98 10.59
N GLU A 40 -11.74 20.31 11.38
CA GLU A 40 -10.70 21.27 10.99
C GLU A 40 -9.94 20.79 9.75
N ILE A 41 -9.50 19.54 9.75
CA ILE A 41 -8.77 18.94 8.62
C ILE A 41 -9.67 18.78 7.39
N GLU A 42 -10.97 18.53 7.60
CA GLU A 42 -11.94 18.45 6.50
C GLU A 42 -12.20 19.80 5.84
N LYS A 43 -12.41 20.86 6.63
CA LYS A 43 -12.80 22.18 6.16
C LYS A 43 -11.60 23.00 5.65
N SER A 44 -10.48 22.93 6.36
CA SER A 44 -9.33 23.82 6.18
C SER A 44 -8.08 23.12 5.63
N GLY A 45 -8.09 21.78 5.55
CA GLY A 45 -6.90 21.01 5.20
C GLY A 45 -5.92 20.90 6.37
N PHE A 46 -4.66 20.59 6.07
CA PHE A 46 -3.61 20.37 7.07
C PHE A 46 -2.25 20.81 6.53
N THR A 47 -1.38 21.26 7.43
CA THR A 47 0.00 21.64 7.11
C THR A 47 0.91 20.41 7.03
N MET A 48 2.10 20.59 6.46
CA MET A 48 3.10 19.52 6.42
C MET A 48 3.48 19.06 7.84
N GLU A 49 3.62 19.99 8.77
CA GLU A 49 3.96 19.71 10.17
C GLU A 49 2.86 18.89 10.85
N GLN A 50 1.59 19.24 10.65
CA GLN A 50 0.45 18.44 11.14
C GLN A 50 0.45 17.04 10.53
N SER A 51 0.89 16.90 9.27
CA SER A 51 0.95 15.59 8.61
C SER A 51 1.86 14.59 9.33
N GLU A 52 2.93 15.07 9.98
CA GLU A 52 3.91 14.20 10.64
C GLU A 52 3.32 13.42 11.82
N GLU A 53 2.24 13.91 12.44
CA GLU A 53 1.52 13.16 13.48
C GLU A 53 0.95 11.83 12.96
N GLY A 54 0.71 11.75 11.66
CA GLY A 54 0.22 10.54 10.99
C GLY A 54 1.28 9.44 10.88
N TYR A 55 2.58 9.76 11.00
CA TYR A 55 3.65 8.77 10.83
C TYR A 55 3.55 7.61 11.83
N LYS A 56 3.02 7.86 13.03
CA LYS A 56 2.77 6.80 14.04
C LYS A 56 1.82 5.70 13.56
N ASN A 57 0.98 6.01 12.56
CA ASN A 57 0.01 5.09 11.95
C ASN A 57 0.52 4.54 10.60
N PHE A 58 1.70 4.95 10.14
CA PHE A 58 2.26 4.56 8.86
C PHE A 58 3.11 3.29 8.98
N THR A 59 2.99 2.41 7.98
CA THR A 59 3.85 1.24 7.87
C THR A 59 4.16 0.93 6.41
N VAL A 60 5.27 0.23 6.18
CA VAL A 60 5.67 -0.24 4.85
C VAL A 60 5.57 -1.77 4.84
N ILE A 61 4.79 -2.28 3.90
CA ILE A 61 4.70 -3.72 3.62
C ILE A 61 5.64 -4.02 2.45
N GLN A 62 6.67 -4.82 2.68
CA GLN A 62 7.60 -5.27 1.65
C GLN A 62 7.22 -6.67 1.18
N CYS A 63 6.83 -6.79 -0.09
CA CYS A 63 6.55 -8.07 -0.72
C CYS A 63 7.78 -8.52 -1.51
N ASN A 64 8.50 -9.52 -0.99
CA ASN A 64 9.59 -10.15 -1.72
C ASN A 64 9.03 -11.23 -2.65
N ILE A 65 9.28 -11.10 -3.95
CA ILE A 65 8.76 -12.04 -4.93
C ILE A 65 9.62 -13.30 -4.92
N GLU A 66 9.06 -14.41 -4.44
CA GLU A 66 9.72 -15.72 -4.48
C GLU A 66 9.56 -16.39 -5.85
N SER A 67 8.38 -16.25 -6.45
CA SER A 67 8.10 -16.77 -7.78
C SER A 67 7.06 -15.93 -8.52
N ILE A 68 7.13 -15.97 -9.85
CA ILE A 68 6.18 -15.34 -10.76
C ILE A 68 5.66 -16.42 -11.69
N GLU A 69 4.34 -16.51 -11.84
CA GLU A 69 3.73 -17.29 -12.91
C GLU A 69 3.13 -16.36 -13.95
N TRP A 70 3.57 -16.54 -15.19
CA TRP A 70 3.07 -15.83 -16.35
C TRP A 70 2.11 -16.71 -17.10
N LEU A 71 0.90 -16.20 -17.36
CA LEU A 71 -0.11 -16.84 -18.18
C LEU A 71 -0.39 -15.95 -19.40
N TYR A 72 -0.22 -16.51 -20.59
CA TYR A 72 -0.56 -15.88 -21.86
C TYR A 72 -1.74 -16.59 -22.51
N LEU A 73 -2.84 -15.86 -22.67
CA LEU A 73 -4.06 -16.35 -23.27
C LEU A 73 -4.02 -16.16 -24.79
N ALA A 74 -4.37 -17.21 -25.52
CA ALA A 74 -4.52 -17.19 -26.97
C ALA A 74 -5.54 -18.23 -27.42
N ALA A 75 -6.28 -17.90 -28.49
CA ALA A 75 -7.32 -18.78 -29.05
C ALA A 75 -6.78 -20.12 -29.55
N LYS A 76 -5.51 -20.17 -30.00
CA LYS A 76 -4.83 -21.39 -30.47
C LYS A 76 -4.17 -22.20 -29.33
N GLY A 77 -4.50 -21.91 -28.08
CA GLY A 77 -3.90 -22.52 -26.90
C GLY A 77 -3.03 -21.54 -26.12
N HIS A 78 -3.18 -21.60 -24.80
CA HIS A 78 -2.51 -20.73 -23.83
C HIS A 78 -1.05 -21.14 -23.65
N ARG A 79 -0.25 -20.28 -23.01
CA ARG A 79 1.15 -20.56 -22.64
C ARG A 79 1.34 -20.15 -21.20
N ARG A 80 2.05 -20.97 -20.42
CA ARG A 80 2.32 -20.67 -19.01
C ARG A 80 3.79 -20.90 -18.71
N ALA A 81 4.40 -19.97 -17.98
CA ALA A 81 5.77 -20.10 -17.51
C ALA A 81 5.83 -19.78 -16.02
N ARG A 82 6.67 -20.50 -15.28
CA ARG A 82 7.02 -20.19 -13.90
C ARG A 82 8.47 -19.74 -13.83
N PHE A 83 8.67 -18.58 -13.22
CA PHE A 83 9.96 -18.02 -12.83
C PHE A 83 10.08 -18.18 -11.32
N ASP A 84 10.92 -19.10 -10.88
CA ASP A 84 11.27 -19.30 -9.46
C ASP A 84 12.54 -18.51 -9.19
N ILE A 85 12.37 -17.35 -8.55
CA ILE A 85 13.44 -16.38 -8.30
C ILE A 85 14.34 -16.91 -7.16
N SER A 86 13.73 -17.52 -6.14
CA SER A 86 14.42 -18.08 -4.98
C SER A 86 15.41 -19.18 -5.36
N ASN A 87 15.05 -20.01 -6.36
CA ASN A 87 15.89 -21.13 -6.81
C ASN A 87 16.60 -20.87 -8.15
N ASN A 88 16.44 -19.69 -8.74
CA ASN A 88 16.94 -19.33 -10.07
C ASN A 88 16.56 -20.36 -11.15
N LYS A 89 15.29 -20.75 -11.20
CA LYS A 89 14.75 -21.74 -12.16
C LYS A 89 13.65 -21.14 -13.03
N GLN A 90 13.58 -21.62 -14.26
CA GLN A 90 12.61 -21.15 -15.26
C GLN A 90 12.06 -22.36 -16.00
N ASN A 91 10.75 -22.56 -15.97
CA ASN A 91 10.11 -23.72 -16.58
C ASN A 91 8.85 -23.33 -17.34
N TRP A 92 8.65 -23.95 -18.49
CA TRP A 92 7.35 -23.96 -19.16
C TRP A 92 6.40 -24.91 -18.43
N LEU A 93 5.16 -24.47 -18.26
CA LEU A 93 4.07 -25.26 -17.71
C LEU A 93 3.01 -25.45 -18.78
N VAL A 94 2.35 -26.62 -18.77
CA VAL A 94 1.08 -26.75 -19.49
C VAL A 94 0.08 -25.80 -18.81
N PRO A 95 -0.64 -24.97 -19.58
CA PRO A 95 -1.54 -23.95 -19.04
C PRO A 95 -2.65 -24.52 -18.15
#